data_AF-A0A9E0T3M1-F1
#
_entry.id   AF-A0A9E0T3M1-F1
#
_cell.length_a   1.000
_cell.length_b   1.000
_cell.length_c   1.000
_cell.angle_alpha   90.00
_cell.angle_beta   90.00
_cell.angle_gamma   90.00
#
_symmetry.space_group_name_H-M   'P 1'
#
loop_
_entity.id
_entity.type
_entity.pdbx_description
1 polymer ?
#
loop_
_entity_poly.entity_id
_entity_poly.type
_entity_poly.pdbx_seq_one_letter_code
_entity_poly.pdbx_strand_id
1 'polypeptide(L)'
;MKISAVLWVSALLATGAAFAADGVSGLWTHEQFESHRAQIGKALAEPGGQYREIAPADQKKVSETLDRMEQRWQAATDGNLSEPQQVEMANDQEVVTTALTQASADSRVVCERVQQIGSNMPKNICKTVAQRKREMIQAQNAAAAGALESN
;
A
#
# COMPACT_ATOMS: atom_id res chain seq x y z
N MET A 1 -62.34 10.06 -7.98
CA MET A 1 -62.37 9.09 -9.10
C MET A 1 -62.41 9.85 -10.42
N LYS A 2 -61.31 9.79 -11.19
CA LYS A 2 -61.24 9.77 -12.66
C LYS A 2 -59.75 9.76 -13.04
N ILE A 3 -59.28 8.58 -13.43
CA ILE A 3 -57.93 8.31 -13.93
C ILE A 3 -58.00 8.56 -15.44
N SER A 4 -57.14 9.44 -15.96
CA SER A 4 -56.88 9.51 -17.41
C SER A 4 -55.37 9.57 -17.63
N ALA A 5 -54.85 8.42 -18.03
CA ALA A 5 -53.52 8.25 -18.58
C ALA A 5 -53.49 8.82 -20.00
N VAL A 6 -52.48 9.63 -20.32
CA VAL A 6 -51.97 9.75 -21.69
C VAL A 6 -50.46 9.78 -21.61
N LEU A 7 -49.89 8.72 -22.19
CA LEU A 7 -48.48 8.47 -22.40
C LEU A 7 -47.84 9.55 -23.27
N TRP A 8 -46.73 10.12 -22.81
CA TRP A 8 -45.74 10.75 -23.69
C TRP A 8 -44.42 9.99 -23.54
N VAL A 9 -44.21 9.09 -24.50
CA VAL A 9 -42.93 8.46 -24.78
C VAL A 9 -42.08 9.51 -25.48
N SER A 10 -41.02 9.98 -24.81
CA SER A 10 -40.05 10.89 -25.41
C SER A 10 -38.63 10.36 -25.18
N ALA A 11 -38.12 9.73 -26.24
CA ALA A 11 -36.74 9.72 -26.71
C ALA A 11 -35.62 9.43 -25.68
N LEU A 12 -35.24 8.14 -25.62
CA LEU A 12 -33.92 7.69 -25.18
C LEU A 12 -32.87 8.18 -26.21
N LEU A 13 -32.20 9.30 -25.92
CA LEU A 13 -30.95 9.67 -26.59
C LEU A 13 -29.82 8.94 -25.87
N ALA A 14 -29.41 7.80 -26.43
CA ALA A 14 -28.18 7.14 -26.07
C ALA A 14 -26.99 7.95 -26.61
N THR A 15 -26.50 8.90 -25.83
CA THR A 15 -25.14 9.43 -26.00
C THR A 15 -24.16 8.38 -25.50
N GLY A 16 -23.64 7.57 -26.43
CA GLY A 16 -22.46 6.77 -26.18
C GLY A 16 -21.26 7.69 -25.98
N ALA A 17 -20.79 7.82 -24.74
CA ALA A 17 -19.47 8.38 -24.48
C ALA A 17 -18.45 7.30 -24.88
N ALA A 18 -17.87 7.45 -26.06
CA ALA A 18 -16.65 6.74 -26.41
C ALA A 18 -15.51 7.32 -25.57
N PHE A 19 -15.24 6.72 -24.41
CA PHE A 19 -13.99 6.94 -23.70
C PHE A 19 -12.91 6.14 -24.43
N ALA A 20 -12.29 6.75 -25.43
CA ALA A 20 -11.01 6.32 -25.94
C ALA A 20 -9.92 7.13 -25.21
N ALA A 21 -9.50 6.62 -24.05
CA ALA A 21 -8.24 6.98 -23.43
C ALA A 21 -7.47 5.67 -23.27
N ASP A 22 -6.77 5.27 -24.32
CA ASP A 22 -5.73 4.24 -24.22
C ASP A 22 -4.55 4.86 -23.46
N GLY A 23 -4.71 4.91 -22.15
CA GLY A 23 -3.68 5.18 -21.18
C GLY A 23 -3.98 4.28 -19.99
N VAL A 24 -2.94 3.64 -19.44
CA VAL A 24 -3.10 2.80 -18.25
C VAL A 24 -3.68 3.67 -17.13
N SER A 25 -4.96 3.45 -16.82
CA SER A 25 -5.70 4.25 -15.84
C SER A 25 -5.04 4.11 -14.47
N GLY A 26 -4.61 5.24 -13.88
CA GLY A 26 -3.97 5.27 -12.56
C GLY A 26 -2.44 5.40 -12.55
N LEU A 27 -1.81 5.50 -13.73
CA LEU A 27 -0.38 5.83 -13.81
C LEU A 27 -0.13 7.27 -13.35
N TRP A 28 0.92 7.47 -12.54
CA TRP A 28 1.34 8.82 -12.15
C TRP A 28 1.87 9.60 -13.34
N THR A 29 1.52 10.88 -13.45
CA THR A 29 2.23 11.81 -14.34
C THR A 29 3.64 12.11 -13.81
N HIS A 30 4.51 12.69 -14.64
CA HIS A 30 5.86 13.06 -14.20
C HIS A 30 5.85 14.00 -12.97
N GLU A 31 4.96 15.01 -12.96
CA GLU A 31 4.79 15.92 -11.82
C GLU A 31 4.32 15.18 -10.55
N GLN A 32 3.36 14.27 -10.70
CA GLN A 32 2.88 13.45 -9.58
C GLN A 32 3.97 12.52 -9.06
N PHE A 33 4.76 11.93 -9.96
CA PHE A 33 5.88 11.06 -9.61
C PHE A 33 6.92 11.80 -8.77
N GLU A 34 7.35 13.00 -9.19
CA GLU A 34 8.31 13.82 -8.45
C GLU A 34 7.80 14.15 -7.04
N SER A 35 6.53 14.55 -6.95
CA SER A 35 5.87 14.83 -5.68
C SER A 35 5.80 13.59 -4.78
N HIS A 36 5.40 12.43 -5.32
CA HIS A 36 5.32 11.18 -4.57
C HIS A 36 6.70 10.68 -4.13
N ARG A 37 7.71 10.74 -5.01
CA ARG A 37 9.09 10.36 -4.70
C ARG A 37 9.63 11.18 -3.52
N ALA A 38 9.42 12.49 -3.54
CA ALA A 38 9.82 13.37 -2.44
C ALA A 38 9.06 13.06 -1.13
N GLN A 39 7.75 12.80 -1.20
CA GLN A 39 6.93 12.44 -0.04
C GLN A 39 7.34 11.09 0.56
N ILE A 40 7.55 10.08 -0.28
CA ILE A 40 8.00 8.74 0.13
C ILE A 40 9.38 8.84 0.78
N GLY A 41 10.31 9.59 0.19
CA GLY A 41 11.64 9.80 0.75
C GLY A 41 11.59 10.40 2.16
N LYS A 42 10.75 11.42 2.38
CA LYS A 42 10.52 12.01 3.71
C LYS A 42 9.90 11.00 4.68
N ALA A 43 8.86 10.29 4.26
CA ALA A 43 8.16 9.33 5.11
C ALA A 43 9.02 8.14 5.53
N LEU A 44 9.97 7.70 4.67
CA LEU A 44 10.93 6.65 5.00
C LEU A 44 12.03 7.13 5.96
N ALA A 45 12.37 8.42 5.92
CA ALA A 45 13.37 9.02 6.81
C ALA A 45 12.80 9.38 8.20
N GLU A 46 11.48 9.49 8.35
CA GLU A 46 10.82 9.90 9.58
C GLU A 46 10.92 8.81 10.68
N PRO A 47 11.63 9.08 11.80
CA PRO A 47 11.73 8.12 12.89
C PRO A 47 10.37 7.88 13.54
N GLY A 48 9.94 6.62 13.62
CA GLY A 48 8.64 6.27 14.21
C GLY A 48 7.43 6.63 13.34
N GLY A 49 7.64 7.03 12.08
CA GLY A 49 6.59 7.35 11.13
C GLY A 49 5.76 6.15 10.67
N GLN A 50 5.00 6.35 9.60
CA GLN A 50 4.05 5.36 9.05
C GLN A 50 4.71 4.07 8.55
N TYR A 51 6.00 4.08 8.24
CA TYR A 51 6.77 2.94 7.74
C TYR A 51 7.83 2.45 8.73
N ARG A 52 7.64 2.67 10.04
CA ARG A 52 8.66 2.34 11.06
C ARG A 52 9.07 0.87 11.11
N GLU A 53 8.21 -0.06 10.66
CA GLU A 53 8.47 -1.51 10.61
C GLU A 53 8.90 -1.98 9.20
N ILE A 54 9.19 -1.07 8.26
CA ILE A 54 9.65 -1.46 6.92
C ILE A 54 10.96 -2.27 7.01
N ALA A 55 11.04 -3.38 6.28
CA ALA A 55 12.26 -4.16 6.22
C ALA A 55 13.34 -3.41 5.40
N PRO A 56 14.64 -3.52 5.76
CA PRO A 56 15.72 -2.89 4.99
C PRO A 56 15.74 -3.31 3.51
N ALA A 57 15.38 -4.56 3.23
CA ALA A 57 15.28 -5.08 1.87
C ALA A 57 14.15 -4.39 1.08
N ASP A 58 12.99 -4.17 1.69
CA ASP A 58 11.86 -3.49 1.05
C ASP A 58 12.14 -2.00 0.86
N GLN A 59 12.80 -1.34 1.83
CA GLN A 59 13.24 0.03 1.69
C GLN A 59 14.18 0.21 0.49
N LYS A 60 15.17 -0.68 0.36
CA LYS A 60 16.09 -0.71 -0.78
C LYS A 60 15.35 -0.95 -2.10
N LYS A 61 14.42 -1.92 -2.12
CA LYS A 61 13.60 -2.23 -3.30
C LYS A 61 12.77 -1.04 -3.76
N VAL A 62 12.17 -0.30 -2.83
CA VAL A 62 11.42 0.93 -3.12
C VAL A 62 12.34 1.99 -3.70
N SER A 63 13.51 2.26 -3.10
CA SER A 63 14.43 3.27 -3.63
C SER A 63 14.93 2.93 -5.03
N GLU A 64 15.33 1.67 -5.27
CA GLU A 64 15.80 1.22 -6.59
C GLU A 64 14.70 1.29 -7.65
N THR A 65 13.45 1.01 -7.27
CA THR A 65 12.31 1.09 -8.18
C THR A 65 11.97 2.54 -8.51
N LEU A 66 11.99 3.44 -7.52
CA LEU A 66 11.82 4.88 -7.77
C LEU A 66 12.93 5.44 -8.67
N ASP A 67 14.18 5.01 -8.50
CA ASP A 67 15.29 5.41 -9.38
C ASP A 67 15.12 4.92 -10.82
N ARG A 68 14.62 3.68 -10.99
CA ARG A 68 14.29 3.15 -12.32
C ARG A 68 13.15 3.91 -12.98
N MET A 69 12.09 4.25 -12.24
CA MET A 69 10.98 5.07 -12.75
C MET A 69 11.46 6.45 -13.20
N GLU A 70 12.35 7.07 -12.44
CA GLU A 70 12.95 8.36 -12.79
C GLU A 70 13.75 8.27 -14.09
N GLN A 71 14.58 7.24 -14.24
CA GLN A 71 15.33 7.01 -15.49
C GLN A 71 14.41 6.86 -16.71
N ARG A 72 13.23 6.24 -16.55
CA ARG A 72 12.24 6.11 -17.62
C ARG A 72 11.61 7.45 -17.98
N TRP A 73 11.33 8.32 -17.01
CA TRP A 73 10.87 9.68 -17.27
C TRP A 73 11.92 10.52 -17.99
N GLN A 74 13.19 10.42 -17.61
CA GLN A 74 14.28 11.13 -18.28
C GLN A 74 14.51 10.64 -19.72
N ALA A 75 14.22 9.37 -20.01
CA ALA A 75 14.30 8.79 -21.35
C ALA A 75 13.02 9.04 -22.19
N ALA A 76 11.96 9.62 -21.62
CA ALA A 76 10.72 9.88 -22.31
C ALA A 76 10.90 11.03 -23.32
N THR A 77 10.38 10.84 -24.53
CA THR A 77 10.40 11.90 -25.56
C THR A 77 9.20 12.82 -25.34
N ASP A 78 9.43 14.14 -25.35
CA ASP A 78 8.40 15.17 -25.13
C ASP A 78 7.64 15.05 -23.79
N GLY A 79 8.25 14.39 -22.79
CA GLY A 79 7.62 14.15 -21.49
C GLY A 79 6.50 13.11 -21.50
N ASN A 80 6.33 12.37 -22.60
CA ASN A 80 5.33 11.31 -22.73
C ASN A 80 5.99 9.94 -22.87
N LEU A 81 5.47 8.98 -22.10
CA LEU A 81 5.90 7.59 -22.14
C LEU A 81 5.23 6.87 -23.32
N SER A 82 6.00 6.10 -24.07
CA SER A 82 5.43 5.15 -25.04
C SER A 82 4.57 4.09 -24.34
N GLU A 83 3.63 3.47 -25.04
CA GLU A 83 2.75 2.43 -24.48
C GLU A 83 3.52 1.29 -23.77
N PRO A 84 4.62 0.75 -24.32
CA PRO A 84 5.43 -0.25 -23.59
C PRO A 84 6.05 0.31 -22.30
N GLN A 85 6.48 1.58 -22.30
CA GLN A 85 7.03 2.23 -21.10
C GLN A 85 5.96 2.50 -20.05
N GLN A 86 4.70 2.75 -20.45
CA GLN A 86 3.59 2.93 -19.52
C GLN A 86 3.28 1.63 -18.76
N VAL A 87 3.27 0.48 -19.45
CA VAL A 87 3.08 -0.84 -18.81
C VAL A 87 4.18 -1.10 -17.78
N GLU A 88 5.42 -0.86 -18.17
CA GLU A 88 6.57 -1.02 -17.27
C GLU A 88 6.49 -0.08 -16.05
N MET A 89 6.08 1.17 -16.26
CA MET A 89 5.89 2.13 -15.17
C MET A 89 4.74 1.74 -14.24
N ALA A 90 3.67 1.15 -14.76
CA ALA A 90 2.57 0.63 -13.94
C ALA A 90 3.04 -0.54 -13.06
N ASN A 91 3.85 -1.45 -13.61
CA ASN A 91 4.48 -2.53 -12.84
C ASN A 91 5.37 -1.98 -11.72
N ASP A 92 6.20 -0.98 -12.03
CA ASP A 92 7.09 -0.34 -11.06
C ASP A 92 6.27 0.39 -9.95
N GLN A 93 5.17 1.05 -10.30
CA GLN A 93 4.25 1.67 -9.35
C GLN A 93 3.56 0.64 -8.45
N GLU A 94 3.18 -0.52 -8.97
CA GLU A 94 2.58 -1.61 -8.19
C GLU A 94 3.57 -2.15 -7.15
N VAL A 95 4.84 -2.32 -7.54
CA VAL A 95 5.91 -2.76 -6.64
C VAL A 95 6.06 -1.79 -5.46
N VAL A 96 6.13 -0.49 -5.74
CA VAL A 96 6.25 0.55 -4.69
C VAL A 96 5.00 0.57 -3.81
N THR A 97 3.82 0.58 -4.43
CA THR A 97 2.53 0.66 -3.72
C THR A 97 2.34 -0.54 -2.79
N THR A 98 2.65 -1.75 -3.26
CA THR A 98 2.52 -2.98 -2.48
C THR A 98 3.48 -2.98 -1.29
N ALA A 99 4.75 -2.62 -1.51
CA ALA A 99 5.75 -2.57 -0.44
C ALA A 99 5.37 -1.55 0.65
N LEU A 100 4.96 -0.34 0.27
CA LEU A 100 4.55 0.69 1.22
C LEU A 100 3.24 0.33 1.96
N THR A 101 2.28 -0.27 1.25
CA THR A 101 1.03 -0.74 1.86
C THR A 101 1.29 -1.79 2.93
N GLN A 102 2.16 -2.76 2.64
CA GLN A 102 2.56 -3.78 3.61
C GLN A 102 3.28 -3.15 4.81
N ALA A 103 4.25 -2.27 4.57
CA ALA A 103 4.99 -1.59 5.63
C ALA A 103 4.08 -0.75 6.55
N SER A 104 3.08 -0.07 5.98
CA SER A 104 2.08 0.68 6.74
C SER A 104 1.21 -0.26 7.60
N ALA A 105 0.75 -1.38 7.02
CA ALA A 105 -0.05 -2.37 7.73
C ALA A 105 0.70 -2.98 8.93
N ASP A 106 1.98 -3.24 8.76
CA ASP A 106 2.86 -3.81 9.78
C ASP A 106 3.22 -2.81 10.89
N SER A 107 3.32 -1.53 10.53
CA SER A 107 3.65 -0.42 11.45
C SER A 107 2.48 0.03 12.34
N ARG A 108 1.25 -0.39 12.02
CA ARG A 108 0.06 -0.03 12.80
C ARG A 108 0.18 -0.54 14.24
N VAL A 109 -0.13 0.33 15.21
CA VAL A 109 -0.11 0.00 16.64
C VAL A 109 -1.47 -0.55 17.06
N VAL A 110 -1.45 -1.64 17.82
CA VAL A 110 -2.62 -2.20 18.49
C VAL A 110 -2.35 -2.23 19.98
N CYS A 111 -3.25 -1.61 20.75
CA CYS A 111 -3.20 -1.62 22.20
C CYS A 111 -4.22 -2.62 22.75
N GLU A 112 -3.75 -3.53 23.59
CA GLU A 112 -4.59 -4.50 24.28
C GLU A 112 -4.50 -4.31 25.79
N ARG A 113 -5.62 -4.55 26.49
CA ARG A 113 -5.68 -4.51 27.95
C ARG A 113 -5.47 -5.92 28.46
N VAL A 114 -4.33 -6.17 29.10
CA VAL A 114 -3.90 -7.51 29.52
C VAL A 114 -3.91 -7.60 31.04
N GLN A 115 -4.46 -8.69 31.55
CA GLN A 115 -4.40 -9.03 32.97
C GLN A 115 -3.03 -9.62 33.29
N GLN A 116 -2.30 -9.03 34.23
CA GLN A 116 -1.01 -9.57 34.65
C GLN A 116 -1.24 -10.73 35.63
N ILE A 117 -0.56 -11.86 35.43
CA ILE A 117 -0.61 -12.98 36.37
C ILE A 117 -0.08 -12.50 37.74
N GLY A 118 -0.83 -12.79 38.81
CA GLY A 118 -0.47 -12.36 40.17
C GLY A 118 -0.84 -10.92 40.54
N SER A 119 -1.54 -10.18 39.67
CA SER A 119 -2.12 -8.87 40.02
C SER A 119 -3.54 -8.76 39.45
N ASN A 120 -4.46 -8.17 40.21
CA ASN A 120 -5.80 -7.83 39.70
C ASN A 120 -5.82 -6.52 38.91
N MET A 121 -4.71 -5.78 38.83
CA MET A 121 -4.64 -4.55 38.04
C MET A 121 -4.26 -4.83 36.58
N PRO A 122 -5.16 -4.58 35.60
CA PRO A 122 -4.85 -4.75 34.18
C PRO A 122 -3.92 -3.64 33.68
N LYS A 123 -3.02 -4.00 32.76
CA LYS A 123 -2.09 -3.08 32.08
C LYS A 123 -2.47 -2.92 30.62
N ASN A 124 -2.21 -1.74 30.06
CA ASN A 124 -2.35 -1.51 28.62
C ASN A 124 -0.99 -1.74 27.96
N ILE A 125 -0.96 -2.65 26.98
CA ILE A 125 0.25 -3.00 26.24
C ILE A 125 -0.01 -2.64 24.77
N CYS A 126 0.79 -1.73 24.23
CA CYS A 126 0.71 -1.29 22.84
C CYS A 126 1.89 -1.84 22.06
N LYS A 127 1.62 -2.56 20.97
CA LYS A 127 2.64 -3.14 20.09
C LYS A 127 2.25 -2.95 18.63
N THR A 128 3.23 -2.89 17.74
CA THR A 128 2.97 -2.92 16.29
C THR A 128 2.48 -4.31 15.87
N VAL A 129 1.79 -4.39 14.74
CA VAL A 129 1.37 -5.68 14.16
C VAL A 129 2.60 -6.58 13.91
N ALA A 130 3.68 -6.00 13.39
CA ALA A 130 4.92 -6.72 13.17
C ALA A 130 5.55 -7.24 14.48
N GLN A 131 5.57 -6.42 15.54
CA GLN A 131 6.05 -6.86 16.87
C GLN A 131 5.26 -8.06 17.39
N ARG A 132 3.92 -8.00 17.33
CA ARG A 132 3.06 -9.11 17.77
C ARG A 132 3.33 -10.39 16.97
N LYS A 133 3.53 -10.27 15.65
CA LYS A 133 3.88 -11.40 14.79
C LYS A 133 5.22 -12.02 15.20
N ARG A 134 6.25 -11.21 15.47
CA ARG A 134 7.56 -11.70 15.93
C ARG A 134 7.46 -12.45 17.26
N GLU A 135 6.72 -11.90 18.22
CA GLU A 135 6.50 -12.55 19.53
C GLU A 135 5.78 -13.88 19.40
N MET A 136 4.75 -13.97 18.55
CA MET A 136 4.04 -15.22 18.28
C MET A 136 4.96 -16.28 17.65
N ILE A 137 5.82 -15.90 16.70
CA ILE A 137 6.78 -16.82 16.08
C ILE A 137 7.82 -17.28 17.10
N GLN A 138 8.34 -16.36 17.93
CA GLN A 138 9.30 -16.69 18.99
C GLN A 138 8.70 -17.68 20.00
N ALA A 139 7.46 -17.47 20.43
CA ALA A 139 6.76 -18.39 21.34
C ALA A 139 6.57 -19.78 20.73
N GLN A 140 6.23 -19.87 19.43
CA GLN A 140 6.11 -21.15 18.72
C GLN A 140 7.44 -21.88 18.62
N ASN A 141 8.51 -21.17 18.27
CA ASN A 141 9.85 -21.74 18.16
C ASN A 141 10.36 -22.25 19.51
N ALA A 142 10.10 -21.51 20.60
CA ALA A 142 10.45 -21.94 21.95
C ALA A 142 9.67 -23.19 22.40
N ALA A 143 8.37 -23.24 22.10
CA ALA A 143 7.55 -24.42 22.38
C ALA A 143 8.00 -25.65 21.57
N ALA A 144 8.35 -25.46 20.29
CA ALA A 144 8.86 -26.52 19.43
C ALA A 144 10.24 -27.03 19.90
N ALA A 145 11.15 -26.13 20.29
CA ALA A 145 12.46 -26.51 20.83
C ALA A 145 12.34 -27.33 22.11
N GLY A 146 11.49 -26.90 23.06
CA GLY A 146 11.25 -27.65 24.29
C GLY A 146 10.61 -29.03 24.06
N ALA A 147 9.83 -29.20 22.99
CA ALA A 147 9.30 -30.51 22.62
C ALA A 147 10.40 -31.45 22.08
N LEU A 148 11.39 -30.92 21.37
CA LEU A 148 12.52 -31.70 20.84
C LEU A 148 13.51 -32.13 21.93
N GLU A 149 13.70 -31.32 22.98
CA GLU A 149 14.57 -31.67 24.12
C GLU A 149 13.97 -32.74 25.06
N SER A 150 12.68 -33.08 24.89
CA SER A 150 11.96 -34.05 25.73
C SER A 150 11.89 -35.48 25.16
N ASN A 151 12.54 -35.73 24.01
CA ASN A 151 12.75 -37.06 23.41
C ASN A 151 14.24 -37.45 23.46
#